data_AF-A0A318JE39-F1
#
_entry.id   AF-A0A318JE39-F1
#
_cell.length_a   1.000
_cell.length_b   1.000
_cell.length_c   1.000
_cell.angle_alpha   90.00
_cell.angle_beta   90.00
_cell.angle_gamma   90.00
#
_symmetry.space_group_name_H-M   'P 1'
#
loop_
_entity.id
_entity.type
_entity.pdbx_description
1 polymer ?
#
loop_
_entity_poly.entity_id
_entity_poly.type
_entity_poly.pdbx_seq_one_letter_code
_entity_poly.pdbx_strand_id
1 'polypeptide(L)'
;MIFREQLAYAELPIQLSGLFDESDFLTAYDCAENGSVLVWIINRELGKQQEIEYSLSLSRVLSVDEREKALPTSEEVFVEGVPYRVIKSAILEQGTNVRYEVYSVFSTDLNEKIVECDQMFASPTLEDVADIVRPAVERELLPSLYAKWPLDERVNYWVAILYRLRHQTAETGALEDDIFGTGLINKMKKIDTDVRSILPLILKRLAIMESISPVVLINSFNSRTGLSISPYKKVRFL
;
A
#
# COMPACT_ATOMS: atom_id res chain seq x y z
N MET A 1 12.94 -11.90 -3.38
CA MET A 1 12.23 -12.27 -2.12
C MET A 1 13.21 -12.96 -1.19
N ILE A 2 13.36 -12.43 0.02
CA ILE A 2 14.25 -12.97 1.06
C ILE A 2 13.36 -13.50 2.20
N PHE A 3 13.65 -14.70 2.68
CA PHE A 3 12.98 -15.32 3.82
C PHE A 3 13.86 -15.17 5.06
N ARG A 4 13.27 -14.69 6.16
CA ARG A 4 13.93 -14.70 7.47
C ARG A 4 13.51 -15.95 8.24
N GLU A 5 14.46 -16.53 8.96
CA GLU A 5 14.19 -17.68 9.81
C GLU A 5 13.32 -17.24 10.98
N GLN A 6 12.09 -17.77 11.02
CA GLN A 6 11.15 -17.52 12.09
C GLN A 6 11.45 -18.47 13.25
N LEU A 7 11.50 -17.93 14.46
CA LEU A 7 11.73 -18.71 15.68
C LEU A 7 10.42 -18.90 16.45
N ALA A 8 10.21 -20.09 16.97
CA ALA A 8 9.17 -20.36 17.98
C ALA A 8 9.60 -19.80 19.35
N TYR A 9 8.62 -19.57 20.24
CA TYR A 9 8.90 -19.09 21.60
C TYR A 9 9.90 -19.99 22.35
N ALA A 10 9.78 -21.32 22.18
CA ALA A 10 10.67 -22.31 22.81
C ALA A 10 12.12 -22.25 22.33
N GLU A 11 12.38 -21.59 21.19
CA GLU A 11 13.71 -21.45 20.58
C GLU A 11 14.39 -20.13 20.99
N LEU A 12 13.68 -19.24 21.69
CA LEU A 12 14.25 -17.98 22.16
C LEU A 12 15.32 -18.19 23.24
N PRO A 13 16.37 -17.35 23.28
CA PRO A 13 17.30 -17.33 24.40
C PRO A 13 16.56 -17.21 25.74
N ILE A 14 16.97 -17.98 26.75
CA ILE A 14 16.30 -18.03 28.07
C ILE A 14 16.19 -16.63 28.70
N GLN A 15 17.20 -15.79 28.50
CA GLN A 15 17.21 -14.41 29.00
C GLN A 15 16.17 -13.53 28.33
N LEU A 16 15.79 -13.83 27.07
CA LEU A 16 14.80 -13.09 26.30
C LEU A 16 13.38 -13.58 26.59
N SER A 17 13.17 -14.90 26.59
CA SER A 17 11.85 -15.48 26.94
C SER A 17 11.46 -15.20 28.38
N GLY A 18 12.42 -15.00 29.29
CA GLY A 18 12.14 -14.57 30.66
C GLY A 18 11.65 -13.12 30.83
N LEU A 19 11.59 -12.31 29.76
CA LEU A 19 11.18 -10.90 29.84
C LEU A 19 9.67 -10.68 29.64
N PHE A 20 8.96 -11.66 29.08
CA PHE A 20 7.53 -11.56 28.78
C PHE A 20 6.87 -12.93 28.82
N ASP A 21 5.57 -12.95 29.09
CA ASP A 21 4.78 -14.18 29.09
C ASP A 21 4.64 -14.73 27.66
N GLU A 22 4.64 -16.05 27.50
CA GLU A 22 4.38 -16.71 26.21
C GLU A 22 3.05 -16.25 25.59
N SER A 23 2.05 -15.90 26.41
CA SER A 23 0.77 -15.39 25.92
C SER A 23 0.86 -14.03 25.22
N ASP A 24 1.93 -13.26 25.46
CA ASP A 24 2.16 -11.96 24.82
C ASP A 24 3.04 -12.09 23.57
N PHE A 25 3.63 -13.26 23.32
CA PHE A 25 4.47 -13.52 22.16
C PHE A 25 3.63 -13.56 20.87
N LEU A 26 4.08 -12.85 19.84
CA LEU A 26 3.47 -12.85 18.51
C LEU A 26 4.33 -13.60 17.49
N THR A 27 5.59 -13.19 17.35
CA THR A 27 6.54 -13.81 16.41
C THR A 27 7.97 -13.42 16.77
N ALA A 28 8.94 -14.16 16.27
CA ALA A 28 10.35 -13.81 16.35
C ALA A 28 11.11 -14.19 15.07
N TYR A 29 12.17 -13.45 14.78
CA TYR A 29 13.03 -13.70 13.63
C TYR A 29 14.50 -13.65 14.04
N ASP A 30 15.28 -14.62 13.58
CA ASP A 30 16.74 -14.53 13.63
C ASP A 30 17.23 -13.57 12.54
N CYS A 31 17.99 -12.58 12.95
CA CYS A 31 18.62 -11.59 12.09
C CYS A 31 20.13 -11.86 12.07
N ALA A 32 20.53 -12.87 11.31
CA ALA A 32 21.93 -13.28 11.18
C ALA A 32 22.86 -12.13 10.73
N GLU A 33 22.34 -11.17 9.96
CA GLU A 33 23.10 -10.02 9.43
C GLU A 33 23.57 -9.02 10.49
N ASN A 34 22.85 -8.89 11.61
CA ASN A 34 23.26 -8.06 12.75
C ASN A 34 23.52 -8.88 14.03
N GLY A 35 23.37 -10.21 13.96
CA GLY A 35 23.55 -11.10 15.11
C GLY A 35 22.55 -10.82 16.23
N SER A 36 21.31 -10.55 15.86
CA SER A 36 20.22 -10.21 16.78
C SER A 36 19.01 -11.11 16.57
N VAL A 37 18.17 -11.23 17.59
CA VAL A 37 16.81 -11.77 17.48
C VAL A 37 15.82 -10.63 17.64
N LEU A 38 14.93 -10.46 16.65
CA LEU A 38 13.82 -9.51 16.73
C LEU A 38 12.57 -10.24 17.19
N VAL A 39 11.93 -9.77 18.26
CA VAL A 39 10.73 -10.39 18.83
C VAL A 39 9.60 -9.38 18.88
N TRP A 40 8.42 -9.79 18.47
CA TRP A 40 7.22 -9.01 18.51
C TRP A 40 6.33 -9.51 19.65
N ILE A 41 5.92 -8.60 20.51
CA ILE A 41 5.06 -8.90 21.66
C ILE A 41 3.86 -7.97 21.72
N ILE A 42 2.81 -8.38 22.42
CA ILE A 42 1.73 -7.49 22.87
C ILE A 42 2.24 -6.74 24.10
N ASN A 43 2.50 -5.44 23.96
CA ASN A 43 2.73 -4.58 25.11
C ASN A 43 1.38 -4.21 25.74
N ARG A 44 1.07 -4.84 26.88
CA ARG A 44 -0.18 -4.63 27.62
C ARG A 44 -0.33 -3.22 28.19
N GLU A 45 0.78 -2.56 28.53
CA GLU A 45 0.76 -1.19 29.07
C GLU A 45 0.38 -0.18 27.98
N LEU A 46 0.86 -0.40 26.75
CA LEU A 46 0.57 0.44 25.59
C LEU A 46 -0.70 0.02 24.84
N GLY A 47 -1.22 -1.18 25.09
CA GLY A 47 -2.32 -1.78 24.34
C GLY A 47 -1.99 -1.99 22.86
N LYS A 48 -0.69 -2.14 22.52
CA LYS A 48 -0.17 -2.18 21.15
C LYS A 48 0.91 -3.26 21.02
N GLN A 49 1.17 -3.69 19.79
CA GLN A 49 2.35 -4.51 19.51
C GLN A 49 3.63 -3.69 19.68
N GLN A 50 4.70 -4.36 20.11
CA GLN A 50 6.03 -3.79 20.26
C GLN A 50 7.09 -4.76 19.74
N GLU A 51 8.07 -4.23 19.02
CA GLU A 51 9.28 -4.94 18.63
C GLU A 51 10.40 -4.74 19.67
N ILE A 52 11.03 -5.84 20.06
CA ILE A 52 12.19 -5.94 20.94
C ILE A 52 13.34 -6.52 20.14
N GLU A 53 14.52 -5.92 20.25
CA GLU A 53 15.74 -6.45 19.64
C GLU A 53 16.69 -6.97 20.73
N TYR A 54 17.03 -8.24 20.65
CA TYR A 54 17.97 -8.91 21.54
C TYR A 54 19.28 -9.17 20.81
N SER A 55 20.37 -8.58 21.28
CA SER A 55 21.70 -8.82 20.72
C SER A 55 22.25 -10.13 21.26
N LEU A 56 22.59 -11.07 20.37
CA LEU A 56 23.18 -12.35 20.75
C LEU A 56 24.60 -12.17 21.30
N SER A 57 25.36 -11.24 20.73
CA SER A 57 26.75 -10.97 21.16
C SER A 57 26.83 -10.30 22.53
N LEU A 58 25.90 -9.38 22.84
CA LEU A 58 25.84 -8.71 24.15
C LEU A 58 24.99 -9.48 25.17
N SER A 59 24.25 -10.49 24.72
CA SER A 59 23.33 -11.28 25.55
C SER A 59 22.33 -10.42 26.35
N ARG A 60 21.77 -9.39 25.70
CA ARG A 60 20.77 -8.49 26.29
C ARG A 60 19.90 -7.81 25.23
N VAL A 61 18.78 -7.27 25.68
CA VAL A 61 17.95 -6.36 24.88
C VAL A 61 18.67 -5.04 24.64
N LEU A 62 18.54 -4.52 23.43
CA LEU A 62 19.00 -3.19 23.03
C LEU A 62 17.95 -2.14 23.34
N SER A 63 18.38 -0.99 23.85
CA SER A 63 17.48 0.17 24.05
C SER A 63 17.10 0.80 22.70
N VAL A 64 16.04 1.62 22.69
CA VAL A 64 15.63 2.35 21.48
C VAL A 64 16.78 3.21 20.94
N ASP A 65 17.45 3.98 21.80
CA ASP A 65 18.62 4.81 21.41
C ASP A 65 19.76 3.99 20.80
N GLU A 66 20.01 2.77 21.29
CA GLU A 66 21.03 1.88 20.74
C GLU A 66 20.64 1.39 19.35
N ARG A 67 19.37 1.00 19.19
CA ARG A 67 18.82 0.56 17.91
C ARG A 67 18.81 1.69 16.88
N GLU A 68 18.43 2.90 17.27
CA GLU A 68 18.46 4.09 16.40
C GLU A 68 19.87 4.41 15.92
N LYS A 69 20.88 4.35 16.81
CA LYS A 69 22.28 4.57 16.44
C LYS A 69 22.85 3.46 15.56
N ALA A 70 22.28 2.26 15.64
CA ALA A 70 22.67 1.10 14.84
C ALA A 70 21.92 1.02 13.49
N LEU A 71 20.97 1.91 13.22
CA LEU A 71 20.29 1.94 11.93
C LEU A 71 21.30 2.18 10.80
N PRO A 72 21.13 1.51 9.64
CA PRO A 72 21.98 1.73 8.49
C PRO A 72 21.89 3.18 8.03
N THR A 73 23.04 3.74 7.66
CA THR A 73 23.11 5.06 7.02
C THR A 73 22.33 5.03 5.71
N SER A 74 21.62 6.13 5.42
CA SER A 74 20.91 6.26 4.15
C SER A 74 21.86 6.13 2.96
N GLU A 75 21.45 5.36 1.96
CA GLU A 75 22.23 5.09 0.76
C GLU A 75 21.36 5.21 -0.49
N GLU A 76 22.00 5.53 -1.62
CA GLU A 76 21.32 5.51 -2.91
C GLU A 76 21.31 4.09 -3.46
N VAL A 77 20.15 3.63 -3.90
CA VAL A 77 19.95 2.27 -4.42
C VAL A 77 19.47 2.31 -5.86
N PHE A 78 20.02 1.44 -6.70
CA PHE A 78 19.51 1.23 -8.04
C PHE A 78 18.30 0.30 -8.00
N VAL A 79 17.20 0.72 -8.63
CA VAL A 79 15.97 -0.07 -8.71
C VAL A 79 15.63 -0.30 -10.18
N GLU A 80 15.60 -1.56 -10.60
CA GLU A 80 15.36 -1.92 -12.00
C GLU A 80 13.98 -1.44 -12.48
N GLY A 81 13.96 -0.78 -13.65
CA GLY A 81 12.73 -0.25 -14.25
C GLY A 81 12.19 1.02 -13.58
N VAL A 82 12.90 1.59 -12.60
CA VAL A 82 12.56 2.87 -11.97
C VAL A 82 13.59 3.92 -12.41
N PRO A 83 13.25 4.84 -13.33
CA PRO A 83 14.19 5.84 -13.86
C PRO A 83 14.35 7.05 -12.92
N TYR A 84 14.17 6.84 -11.62
CA TYR A 84 14.20 7.87 -10.59
C TYR A 84 15.30 7.57 -9.58
N ARG A 85 15.77 8.61 -8.91
CA ARG A 85 16.74 8.47 -7.84
C ARG A 85 16.03 7.94 -6.60
N VAL A 86 16.54 6.85 -6.01
CA VAL A 86 15.94 6.21 -4.82
C VAL A 86 16.94 6.20 -3.68
N ILE A 87 16.55 6.80 -2.56
CA ILE A 87 17.33 6.76 -1.31
C ILE A 87 16.67 5.75 -0.38
N LYS A 88 17.39 4.69 -0.03
CA LYS A 88 17.03 3.75 1.02
C LYS A 88 17.53 4.28 2.35
N SER A 89 16.65 4.33 3.35
CA SER A 89 16.98 4.61 4.74
C SER A 89 16.26 3.61 5.66
N ALA A 90 16.44 3.75 6.96
CA ALA A 90 15.69 2.98 7.94
C ALA A 90 15.21 3.88 9.07
N ILE A 91 14.07 3.53 9.66
CA ILE A 91 13.50 4.21 10.83
C ILE A 91 12.99 3.18 11.83
N LEU A 92 12.87 3.58 13.10
CA LEU A 92 12.05 2.89 14.08
C LEU A 92 10.72 3.65 14.23
N GLU A 93 9.61 2.93 14.10
CA GLU A 93 8.29 3.52 14.30
C GLU A 93 8.10 3.91 15.78
N GLN A 94 7.66 5.15 16.01
CA GLN A 94 7.45 5.65 17.36
C GLN A 94 6.34 4.86 18.07
N GLY A 95 6.68 4.32 19.26
CA GLY A 95 5.74 3.64 20.14
C GLY A 95 5.64 2.13 19.94
N THR A 96 5.89 1.61 18.74
CA THR A 96 6.00 0.17 18.48
C THR A 96 7.46 -0.28 18.39
N ASN A 97 8.37 0.65 18.11
CA ASN A 97 9.80 0.41 17.85
C ASN A 97 10.05 -0.59 16.71
N VAL A 98 9.07 -0.79 15.83
CA VAL A 98 9.22 -1.65 14.66
C VAL A 98 10.16 -0.97 13.68
N ARG A 99 11.15 -1.71 13.21
CA ARG A 99 12.07 -1.22 12.17
C ARG A 99 11.43 -1.31 10.78
N TYR A 100 11.50 -0.21 10.05
CA TYR A 100 11.11 -0.12 8.64
C TYR A 100 12.31 0.21 7.76
N GLU A 101 12.34 -0.38 6.57
CA GLU A 101 13.10 0.17 5.45
C GLU A 101 12.24 1.20 4.74
N VAL A 102 12.79 2.39 4.51
CA VAL A 102 12.09 3.52 3.88
C VAL A 102 12.77 3.84 2.56
N TYR A 103 11.98 3.99 1.50
CA TYR A 103 12.44 4.36 0.18
C TYR A 103 11.86 5.70 -0.21
N SER A 104 12.72 6.71 -0.27
CA SER A 104 12.38 8.05 -0.76
C SER A 104 12.77 8.17 -2.23
N VAL A 105 11.80 8.43 -3.08
CA VAL A 105 12.00 8.55 -4.53
C VAL A 105 11.99 10.02 -4.93
N PHE A 106 12.98 10.44 -5.71
CA PHE A 106 13.15 11.82 -6.15
C PHE A 106 13.14 11.95 -7.68
N SER A 107 12.61 13.07 -8.16
CA SER A 107 12.73 13.45 -9.56
C SER A 107 14.20 13.72 -9.91
N THR A 108 14.62 13.31 -11.11
CA THR A 108 16.02 13.44 -11.55
C THR A 108 16.40 14.86 -11.94
N ASP A 109 15.41 15.68 -12.28
CA ASP A 109 15.55 17.05 -12.80
C ASP A 109 15.45 18.11 -11.69
N LEU A 110 14.44 18.02 -10.83
CA LEU A 110 14.15 19.01 -9.79
C LEU A 110 14.62 18.57 -8.39
N ASN A 111 15.04 17.31 -8.25
CA ASN A 111 15.35 16.69 -6.96
C ASN A 111 14.20 16.86 -5.94
N GLU A 112 12.97 16.89 -6.43
CA GLU A 112 11.75 16.94 -5.62
C GLU A 112 11.35 15.52 -5.24
N LYS A 113 10.90 15.33 -3.99
CA LYS A 113 10.41 14.03 -3.54
C LYS A 113 9.10 13.71 -4.27
N ILE A 114 9.09 12.64 -5.04
CA ILE A 114 7.91 12.12 -5.73
C ILE A 114 7.05 11.38 -4.71
N VAL A 115 7.61 10.34 -4.10
CA VAL A 115 6.87 9.47 -3.19
C VAL A 115 7.81 8.91 -2.13
N GLU A 116 7.24 8.56 -0.99
CA GLU A 116 7.89 7.80 0.07
C GLU A 116 7.05 6.54 0.32
N CYS A 117 7.72 5.41 0.43
CA CYS A 117 7.11 4.13 0.73
C CYS A 117 8.04 3.31 1.61
N ASP A 118 7.50 2.31 2.29
CA ASP A 118 8.24 1.55 3.28
C ASP A 118 7.83 0.08 3.26
N GLN A 119 8.70 -0.75 3.85
CA GLN A 119 8.37 -2.11 4.23
C GLN A 119 8.93 -2.41 5.62
N MET A 120 8.25 -3.29 6.34
CA MET A 120 8.75 -3.81 7.63
C MET A 120 10.03 -4.61 7.39
N PHE A 121 11.06 -4.32 8.18
CA PHE A 121 12.35 -5.01 8.05
C PHE A 121 12.28 -6.47 8.52
N ALA A 122 11.51 -6.73 9.58
CA ALA A 122 11.28 -8.05 10.15
C ALA A 122 9.91 -8.60 9.69
N SER A 123 9.89 -9.16 8.49
CA SER A 123 8.71 -9.79 7.88
C SER A 123 9.05 -11.23 7.47
N PRO A 124 8.08 -12.17 7.49
CA PRO A 124 8.29 -13.52 6.96
C PRO A 124 8.77 -13.51 5.50
N THR A 125 8.31 -12.51 4.75
CA THR A 125 8.67 -12.29 3.35
C THR A 125 9.06 -10.83 3.17
N LEU A 126 10.31 -10.60 2.80
CA LEU A 126 10.76 -9.30 2.30
C LEU A 126 10.47 -9.22 0.81
N GLU A 127 9.70 -8.20 0.44
CA GLU A 127 9.41 -7.87 -0.96
C GLU A 127 10.66 -7.28 -1.61
N ASP A 128 10.78 -7.50 -2.93
CA ASP A 128 11.84 -6.86 -3.70
C ASP A 128 11.63 -5.33 -3.67
N VAL A 129 12.72 -4.57 -3.59
CA VAL A 129 12.65 -3.10 -3.61
C VAL A 129 11.91 -2.61 -4.85
N ALA A 130 12.08 -3.27 -6.00
CA ALA A 130 11.38 -2.92 -7.23
C ALA A 130 9.86 -3.11 -7.12
N ASP A 131 9.41 -4.13 -6.39
CA ASP A 131 8.00 -4.46 -6.20
C ASP A 131 7.30 -3.48 -5.23
N ILE A 132 8.06 -2.77 -4.39
CA ILE A 132 7.54 -1.73 -3.50
C ILE A 132 7.57 -0.36 -4.17
N VAL A 133 8.74 -0.01 -4.72
CA VAL A 133 9.00 1.34 -5.25
C VAL A 133 8.23 1.58 -6.54
N ARG A 134 8.20 0.63 -7.48
CA ARG A 134 7.56 0.83 -8.78
C ARG A 134 6.05 1.10 -8.64
N PRO A 135 5.27 0.28 -7.92
CA PRO A 135 3.83 0.57 -7.76
C PRO A 135 3.55 1.86 -6.99
N ALA A 136 4.42 2.23 -6.03
CA ALA A 136 4.29 3.50 -5.32
C ALA A 136 4.47 4.70 -6.25
N VAL A 137 5.51 4.68 -7.09
CA VAL A 137 5.78 5.71 -8.11
C VAL A 137 4.66 5.76 -9.15
N GLU A 138 4.25 4.61 -9.69
CA GLU A 138 3.16 4.53 -10.66
C GLU A 138 1.87 5.13 -10.10
N ARG A 139 1.53 4.83 -8.84
CA ARG A 139 0.34 5.37 -8.16
C ARG A 139 0.41 6.88 -8.01
N GLU A 140 1.57 7.42 -7.63
CA GLU A 140 1.75 8.86 -7.42
C GLU A 140 1.71 9.64 -8.73
N LEU A 141 2.30 9.10 -9.79
CA LEU A 141 2.35 9.76 -11.11
C LEU A 141 1.08 9.55 -11.94
N LEU A 142 0.24 8.59 -11.57
CA LEU A 142 -0.97 8.23 -12.30
C LEU A 142 -1.88 9.42 -12.62
N PRO A 143 -2.21 10.36 -11.71
CA PRO A 143 -3.07 11.49 -12.05
C PRO A 143 -2.51 12.35 -13.19
N SER A 144 -1.20 12.64 -13.14
CA SER A 144 -0.51 13.44 -14.16
C SER A 144 -0.36 12.72 -15.50
N LEU A 145 -0.17 11.40 -15.47
CA LEU A 145 -0.14 10.56 -16.68
C LEU A 145 -1.53 10.44 -17.29
N TYR A 146 -2.52 10.11 -16.47
CA TYR A 146 -3.92 9.97 -16.84
C TYR A 146 -4.47 11.25 -17.49
N ALA A 147 -4.11 12.43 -16.98
CA ALA A 147 -4.56 13.71 -17.54
C ALA A 147 -4.11 13.92 -19.00
N LYS A 148 -3.03 13.28 -19.44
CA LYS A 148 -2.49 13.35 -20.81
C LYS A 148 -3.12 12.32 -21.74
N TRP A 149 -3.87 11.35 -21.22
CA TRP A 149 -4.46 10.29 -22.02
C TRP A 149 -5.62 10.81 -22.89
N PRO A 150 -5.76 10.28 -24.11
CA PRO A 150 -6.96 10.48 -24.93
C PRO A 150 -8.23 10.15 -24.14
N LEU A 151 -9.34 10.83 -24.47
CA LEU A 151 -10.63 10.60 -23.81
C LEU A 151 -11.02 9.11 -23.79
N ASP A 152 -10.78 8.39 -24.89
CA ASP A 152 -11.13 6.97 -24.99
C ASP A 152 -10.38 6.10 -23.98
N GLU A 153 -9.07 6.33 -23.82
CA GLU A 153 -8.22 5.63 -22.86
C GLU A 153 -8.62 5.94 -21.41
N ARG A 154 -8.89 7.21 -21.10
CA ARG A 154 -9.41 7.62 -19.78
C ARG A 154 -10.73 6.92 -19.44
N VAL A 155 -11.64 6.82 -20.41
CA VAL A 155 -12.90 6.09 -20.26
C VAL A 155 -12.63 4.59 -20.06
N ASN A 156 -11.78 3.97 -20.88
CA ASN A 156 -11.45 2.54 -20.79
C ASN A 156 -10.79 2.16 -19.46
N TYR A 157 -9.91 3.01 -18.94
CA TYR A 157 -9.28 2.83 -17.64
C TYR A 157 -10.33 2.65 -16.53
N TRP A 158 -11.29 3.58 -16.45
CA TRP A 158 -12.35 3.49 -15.45
C TRP A 158 -13.31 2.34 -15.70
N VAL A 159 -13.62 2.03 -16.96
CA VAL A 159 -14.46 0.86 -17.30
C VAL A 159 -13.82 -0.42 -16.80
N ALA A 160 -12.52 -0.62 -17.03
CA ALA A 160 -11.80 -1.81 -16.57
C ALA A 160 -11.77 -1.90 -15.04
N ILE A 161 -11.54 -0.78 -14.34
CA ILE A 161 -11.56 -0.73 -12.87
C ILE A 161 -12.96 -1.07 -12.33
N LEU A 162 -14.00 -0.41 -12.84
CA LEU A 162 -15.35 -0.62 -12.33
C LEU A 162 -15.83 -2.05 -12.58
N TYR A 163 -15.51 -2.63 -13.73
CA TYR A 163 -15.80 -4.02 -14.03
C TYR A 163 -15.16 -4.96 -13.01
N ARG A 164 -13.86 -4.81 -12.75
CA ARG A 164 -13.15 -5.62 -11.75
C ARG A 164 -13.75 -5.46 -10.36
N LEU A 165 -14.02 -4.22 -9.93
CA LEU A 165 -14.59 -3.95 -8.61
C LEU A 165 -15.98 -4.59 -8.46
N ARG A 166 -16.83 -4.51 -9.49
CA ARG A 166 -18.17 -5.13 -9.49
C ARG A 166 -18.08 -6.65 -9.37
N HIS A 167 -17.20 -7.28 -10.16
CA HIS A 167 -17.00 -8.74 -10.10
C HIS A 167 -16.46 -9.19 -8.74
N GLN A 168 -15.45 -8.51 -8.22
CA GLN A 168 -14.91 -8.79 -6.87
C GLN A 168 -15.98 -8.64 -5.79
N THR A 169 -16.89 -7.68 -5.93
CA THR A 169 -17.99 -7.49 -4.98
C THR A 169 -19.00 -8.63 -5.07
N ALA A 170 -19.33 -9.08 -6.27
CA ALA A 170 -20.18 -10.27 -6.46
C ALA A 170 -19.55 -11.54 -5.87
N GLU A 171 -18.23 -11.71 -5.99
CA GLU A 171 -17.49 -12.84 -5.41
C GLU A 171 -17.61 -12.89 -3.88
N THR A 172 -17.86 -11.75 -3.22
CA THR A 172 -18.14 -11.70 -1.77
C THR A 172 -19.60 -12.03 -1.39
N GLY A 173 -20.47 -12.28 -2.38
CA GLY A 173 -21.91 -12.50 -2.19
C GLY A 173 -22.75 -11.22 -2.06
N ALA A 174 -22.13 -10.04 -2.19
CA ALA A 174 -22.80 -8.75 -2.22
C ALA A 174 -23.34 -8.43 -3.63
N LEU A 175 -24.20 -7.41 -3.75
CA LEU A 175 -24.67 -6.98 -5.07
C LEU A 175 -23.55 -6.20 -5.77
N GLU A 176 -23.31 -6.48 -7.05
CA GLU A 176 -22.26 -5.82 -7.84
C GLU A 176 -22.28 -4.28 -7.72
N ASP A 177 -23.47 -3.70 -7.76
CA ASP A 177 -23.68 -2.26 -7.67
C ASP A 177 -23.37 -1.66 -6.29
N ASP A 178 -23.11 -2.48 -5.26
CA ASP A 178 -22.70 -2.01 -3.92
C ASP A 178 -21.36 -1.26 -3.95
N ILE A 179 -20.56 -1.41 -5.01
CA ILE A 179 -19.37 -0.59 -5.23
C ILE A 179 -19.68 0.87 -5.52
N PHE A 180 -20.89 1.18 -5.99
CA PHE A 180 -21.28 2.55 -6.25
C PHE A 180 -21.56 3.26 -4.93
N GLY A 181 -20.79 4.31 -4.66
CA GLY A 181 -20.94 5.13 -3.48
C GLY A 181 -20.04 6.37 -3.56
N THR A 182 -20.21 7.28 -2.60
CA THR A 182 -19.43 8.52 -2.52
C THR A 182 -17.92 8.24 -2.38
N GLY A 183 -17.55 7.15 -1.70
CA GLY A 183 -16.16 6.68 -1.59
C GLY A 183 -15.51 6.41 -2.94
N LEU A 184 -16.22 5.75 -3.87
CA LEU A 184 -15.74 5.52 -5.23
C LEU A 184 -15.55 6.84 -5.99
N ILE A 185 -16.52 7.75 -5.93
CA ILE A 185 -16.42 9.07 -6.58
C ILE A 185 -15.21 9.84 -6.06
N ASN A 186 -14.97 9.80 -4.75
CA ASN A 186 -13.82 10.46 -4.14
C ASN A 186 -12.50 9.83 -4.60
N LYS A 187 -12.43 8.50 -4.73
CA LYS A 187 -11.26 7.82 -5.32
C LYS A 187 -11.04 8.24 -6.77
N MET A 188 -12.11 8.30 -7.58
CA MET A 188 -12.03 8.75 -8.97
C MET A 188 -11.50 10.18 -9.09
N LYS A 189 -12.00 11.09 -8.24
CA LYS A 189 -11.58 12.50 -8.22
C LYS A 189 -10.14 12.75 -7.81
N LYS A 190 -9.50 11.83 -7.08
CA LYS A 190 -8.07 11.92 -6.76
C LYS A 190 -7.19 11.74 -7.99
N ILE A 191 -7.68 11.01 -9.00
CA ILE A 191 -6.96 10.77 -10.27
C ILE A 191 -7.42 11.76 -11.34
N ASP A 192 -8.72 12.05 -11.39
CA ASP A 192 -9.32 12.94 -12.39
C ASP A 192 -10.32 13.91 -11.73
N THR A 193 -9.90 15.15 -11.54
CA THR A 193 -10.71 16.19 -10.89
C THR A 193 -12.00 16.50 -11.66
N ASP A 194 -12.03 16.24 -12.98
CA ASP A 194 -13.19 16.42 -13.85
C ASP A 194 -13.85 15.09 -14.25
N VAL A 195 -13.63 14.00 -13.52
CA VAL A 195 -14.17 12.67 -13.87
C VAL A 195 -15.68 12.68 -14.11
N ARG A 196 -16.41 13.60 -13.45
CA ARG A 196 -17.85 13.77 -13.62
C ARG A 196 -18.27 14.09 -15.05
N SER A 197 -17.44 14.78 -15.83
CA SER A 197 -17.74 15.12 -17.22
C SER A 197 -17.74 13.88 -18.13
N ILE A 198 -16.94 12.87 -17.79
CA ILE A 198 -16.79 11.62 -18.56
C ILE A 198 -17.54 10.42 -17.97
N LEU A 199 -18.06 10.51 -16.74
CA LEU A 199 -18.89 9.46 -16.11
C LEU A 199 -20.01 8.89 -17.00
N PRO A 200 -20.77 9.70 -17.77
CA PRO A 200 -21.81 9.14 -18.65
C PRO A 200 -21.24 8.17 -19.71
N LEU A 201 -20.03 8.45 -20.22
CA LEU A 201 -19.35 7.59 -21.19
C LEU A 201 -18.83 6.32 -20.53
N ILE A 202 -18.23 6.43 -19.35
CA ILE A 202 -17.75 5.31 -18.54
C ILE A 202 -18.90 4.33 -18.27
N LEU A 203 -20.01 4.81 -17.71
CA LEU A 203 -21.14 3.95 -17.35
C LEU A 203 -21.79 3.33 -18.59
N LYS A 204 -21.94 4.09 -19.67
CA LYS A 204 -22.48 3.54 -20.92
C LYS A 204 -21.59 2.43 -21.48
N ARG A 205 -20.26 2.61 -21.48
CA ARG A 205 -19.32 1.60 -21.98
C ARG A 205 -19.25 0.38 -21.08
N LEU A 206 -19.27 0.56 -19.76
CA LEU A 206 -19.36 -0.54 -18.79
C LEU A 206 -20.63 -1.37 -19.00
N ALA A 207 -21.78 -0.71 -19.17
CA ALA A 207 -23.05 -1.39 -19.43
C ALA A 207 -23.01 -2.23 -20.72
N ILE A 208 -22.42 -1.69 -21.80
CA ILE A 208 -22.22 -2.42 -23.05
C ILE A 208 -21.33 -3.65 -22.83
N MET A 209 -20.20 -3.47 -22.11
CA MET A 209 -19.23 -4.54 -21.87
C MET A 209 -19.85 -5.71 -21.09
N GLU A 210 -20.72 -5.41 -20.12
CA GLU A 210 -21.41 -6.42 -19.32
C GLU A 210 -22.76 -6.87 -19.91
N SER A 211 -23.10 -6.41 -21.10
CA SER A 211 -24.38 -6.73 -21.76
C SER A 211 -25.63 -6.37 -20.93
N ILE A 212 -25.56 -5.29 -20.15
CA ILE A 212 -26.68 -4.72 -19.38
C ILE A 212 -27.19 -3.41 -19.98
N SER A 213 -28.43 -3.04 -19.68
CA SER A 213 -29.00 -1.77 -20.15
C SER A 213 -28.25 -0.56 -19.57
N PRO A 214 -27.71 0.36 -20.40
CA PRO A 214 -27.08 1.58 -19.91
C PRO A 214 -27.99 2.42 -19.01
N VAL A 215 -29.29 2.41 -19.27
CA VAL A 215 -30.27 3.14 -18.45
C VAL A 215 -30.36 2.55 -17.04
N VAL A 216 -30.37 1.22 -16.92
CA VAL A 216 -30.44 0.53 -15.63
C VAL A 216 -29.19 0.82 -14.80
N LEU A 217 -28.00 0.68 -15.40
CA LEU A 217 -26.75 0.92 -14.70
C LEU A 217 -26.60 2.38 -14.25
N ILE A 218 -26.94 3.35 -15.12
CA ILE A 218 -26.89 4.78 -14.77
C ILE A 218 -27.87 5.11 -13.65
N ASN A 219 -29.08 4.53 -13.66
CA ASN A 219 -30.05 4.75 -12.59
C ASN A 219 -29.57 4.18 -11.26
N SER A 220 -29.02 2.95 -11.26
CA SER A 220 -28.42 2.34 -10.06
C SER A 220 -27.29 3.22 -9.51
N PHE A 221 -26.37 3.62 -10.37
CA PHE A 221 -25.27 4.52 -10.01
C PHE A 221 -25.77 5.84 -9.40
N ASN A 222 -26.74 6.49 -10.03
CA ASN A 222 -27.33 7.74 -9.53
C ASN A 222 -27.98 7.54 -8.16
N SER A 223 -28.75 6.46 -7.97
CA SER A 223 -29.44 6.17 -6.71
C SER A 223 -28.48 5.98 -5.53
N ARG A 224 -27.31 5.37 -5.78
CA ARG A 224 -26.31 5.06 -4.74
C ARG A 224 -25.30 6.19 -4.49
N THR A 225 -25.04 7.01 -5.50
CA THR A 225 -24.06 8.11 -5.40
C THR A 225 -24.70 9.47 -5.13
N GLY A 226 -26.01 9.62 -5.31
CA GLY A 226 -26.73 10.89 -5.26
C GLY A 226 -26.42 11.82 -6.44
N LEU A 227 -25.75 11.33 -7.48
CA LEU A 227 -25.47 12.10 -8.70
C LEU A 227 -26.68 12.06 -9.66
N SER A 228 -26.72 13.03 -10.57
CA SER A 228 -27.75 13.14 -11.60
C SER A 228 -27.12 13.07 -13.00
N ILE A 229 -26.75 11.85 -13.40
CA ILE A 229 -26.23 11.57 -14.74
C ILE A 229 -27.40 11.28 -15.69
N SER A 230 -27.45 11.98 -16.82
CA SER A 230 -28.45 11.73 -17.85
C SER A 230 -28.00 10.58 -18.77
N PRO A 231 -28.85 9.55 -19.00
CA PRO A 231 -28.54 8.45 -19.91
C PRO A 231 -28.54 8.85 -21.40
N TYR A 232 -29.03 10.05 -21.72
CA TYR A 232 -29.24 10.51 -23.11
C TYR A 232 -28.33 11.67 -23.53
N LYS A 233 -27.39 12.10 -22.69
CA LYS A 233 -26.52 13.24 -23.03
C LYS A 233 -25.61 12.86 -24.21
N LYS A 234 -25.90 13.38 -25.41
CA LYS A 234 -24.94 13.39 -26.53
C LYS A 234 -23.75 14.23 -26.09
N VAL A 235 -22.60 13.60 -25.89
CA VAL A 235 -21.33 14.32 -25.74
C VAL A 235 -21.08 15.01 -27.08
N ARG A 236 -21.19 16.34 -27.10
CA ARG A 236 -20.76 17.14 -28.25
C ARG A 236 -19.24 17.16 -28.21
N PHE A 237 -18.61 16.54 -29.20
CA PHE A 237 -17.19 16.76 -29.48
C PHE A 237 -17.06 18.21 -29.98
N LEU A 238 -16.27 19.02 -29.28
CA LEU A 238 -15.71 20.26 -29.80
C LEU A 238 -14.32 19.95 -30.33
#